data_AF-A0A960PMR7-F1
#
_entry.id   AF-A0A960PMR7-F1
#
_cell.length_a   1.000
_cell.length_b   1.000
_cell.length_c   1.000
_cell.angle_alpha   90.00
_cell.angle_beta   90.00
_cell.angle_gamma   90.00
#
_symmetry.space_group_name_H-M   'P 1'
#
loop_
_entity.id
_entity.type
_entity.pdbx_description
1 polymer ?
#
loop_
_entity_poly.entity_id
_entity_poly.type
_entity_poly.pdbx_seq_one_letter_code
_entity_poly.pdbx_strand_id
1 'polypeptide(L)'
;MSKDVVAYYKAAHILTVKGTNVSEGTTAEGPDLIQTAYLANAGVVPKRVAEQLKMKARDVQDSVIGFPREEVGSVEVVAVGKDPDLVVKLADTTAVNLILEARSQSSTGTEEQRAEIMERLAALDLQITELDERISEEPADLAQLQAQLSSLTTVYSTTYE
;
A
#
# COMPACT_ATOMS: atom_id res chain seq x y z
N MET A 1 -24.85 -25.10 42.80
CA MET A 1 -23.86 -25.00 41.71
C MET A 1 -23.99 -23.62 41.10
N SER A 2 -23.08 -22.70 41.40
CA SER A 2 -23.06 -21.37 40.78
C SER A 2 -22.56 -21.54 39.35
N LYS A 3 -23.33 -21.09 38.35
CA LYS A 3 -22.85 -20.98 36.97
C LYS A 3 -21.96 -19.74 36.93
N ASP A 4 -20.65 -19.92 36.91
CA ASP A 4 -19.74 -18.82 36.61
C ASP A 4 -20.06 -18.27 35.21
N VAL A 5 -20.66 -17.08 35.17
CA VAL A 5 -20.89 -16.34 33.93
C VAL A 5 -19.54 -15.78 33.49
N VAL A 6 -18.92 -16.39 32.49
CA VAL A 6 -17.69 -15.86 31.88
C VAL A 6 -18.08 -14.66 31.03
N ALA A 7 -17.79 -13.45 31.51
CA ALA A 7 -17.95 -12.22 30.74
C ALA A 7 -16.84 -12.11 29.69
N TYR A 8 -17.22 -11.73 28.48
CA TYR A 8 -16.30 -11.36 27.40
C TYR A 8 -16.52 -9.90 27.02
N TYR A 9 -15.43 -9.20 26.75
CA TYR A 9 -15.40 -7.82 26.32
C TYR A 9 -14.97 -7.75 24.85
N LYS A 10 -15.47 -6.73 24.15
CA LYS A 10 -15.15 -6.44 22.76
C LYS A 10 -14.74 -4.97 22.64
N ALA A 11 -13.64 -4.69 21.95
CA ALA A 11 -13.24 -3.35 21.52
C ALA A 11 -13.10 -3.33 20.00
N ALA A 12 -13.40 -2.19 19.37
CA ALA A 12 -13.30 -2.05 17.93
C ALA A 12 -12.75 -0.67 17.52
N HIS A 13 -11.93 -0.64 16.48
CA HIS A 13 -11.47 0.56 15.78
C HIS A 13 -11.91 0.54 14.33
N ILE A 14 -12.31 1.68 13.80
CA ILE A 14 -12.63 1.85 12.38
C ILE A 14 -11.55 2.72 11.75
N LEU A 15 -10.77 2.12 10.86
CA LEU A 15 -9.73 2.80 10.10
C LEU A 15 -10.27 3.19 8.73
N THR A 16 -10.45 4.49 8.50
CA THR A 16 -10.96 5.00 7.22
C THR A 16 -9.81 5.33 6.28
N VAL A 17 -9.91 4.88 5.03
CA VAL A 17 -8.98 5.31 3.99
C VAL A 17 -9.30 6.75 3.62
N LYS A 18 -8.35 7.65 3.86
CA LYS A 18 -8.46 9.02 3.38
C LYS A 18 -8.13 9.00 1.90
N GLY A 19 -9.14 9.13 1.04
CA GLY A 19 -8.93 9.43 -0.37
C GLY A 19 -8.08 10.69 -0.48
N THR A 20 -6.92 10.58 -1.12
CA THR A 20 -6.24 11.77 -1.64
C THR A 20 -7.21 12.40 -2.63
N ASN A 21 -7.51 13.69 -2.48
CA ASN A 21 -8.17 14.43 -3.55
C ASN A 21 -7.22 14.35 -4.74
N VAL A 22 -7.48 13.41 -5.65
CA VAL A 22 -6.70 13.30 -6.86
C VAL A 22 -7.23 14.37 -7.81
N SER A 23 -6.38 15.31 -8.18
CA SER A 23 -6.58 16.12 -9.38
C SER A 23 -6.84 15.18 -10.56
N GLU A 24 -7.80 15.54 -11.41
CA GLU A 24 -8.21 14.77 -12.60
C GLU A 24 -6.98 14.24 -13.37
N GLY A 25 -6.80 12.91 -13.42
CA GLY A 25 -5.80 12.30 -14.29
C GLY A 25 -5.21 10.97 -13.83
N THR A 26 -5.10 10.72 -12.51
CA THR A 26 -4.43 9.51 -12.00
C THR A 26 -5.27 8.85 -10.93
N THR A 27 -5.92 7.71 -11.20
CA THR A 27 -6.56 6.94 -10.12
C THR A 27 -5.46 6.42 -9.19
N ALA A 28 -5.18 7.14 -8.11
CA ALA A 28 -4.46 6.57 -6.99
C ALA A 28 -5.36 5.48 -6.40
N GLU A 29 -5.11 4.23 -6.80
CA GLU A 29 -5.77 3.08 -6.19
C GLU A 29 -5.46 3.12 -4.69
N GLY A 30 -6.51 3.27 -3.88
CA GLY A 30 -6.38 3.16 -2.43
C GLY A 30 -5.86 1.78 -2.03
N PRO A 31 -5.36 1.61 -0.79
CA PRO A 31 -4.92 0.31 -0.31
C PRO A 31 -6.04 -0.73 -0.44
N ASP A 32 -5.70 -1.94 -0.90
CA ASP A 32 -6.62 -3.08 -0.92
C ASP A 32 -7.12 -3.35 0.50
N LEU A 33 -8.41 -3.09 0.73
CA LEU A 33 -9.05 -3.17 2.03
C LEU A 33 -9.10 -4.61 2.55
N ILE A 34 -9.23 -5.60 1.67
CA ILE A 34 -9.26 -7.02 2.03
C ILE A 34 -7.88 -7.43 2.53
N GLN A 35 -6.83 -7.10 1.78
CA GLN A 35 -5.45 -7.37 2.20
C GLN A 35 -5.11 -6.63 3.49
N THR A 36 -5.51 -5.37 3.60
CA THR A 36 -5.29 -4.57 4.82
C THR A 36 -6.00 -5.20 6.02
N ALA A 37 -7.26 -5.60 5.89
CA ALA A 37 -7.98 -6.29 6.96
C ALA A 37 -7.34 -7.63 7.35
N TYR A 38 -6.84 -8.39 6.37
CA TYR A 38 -6.14 -9.64 6.63
C TYR A 38 -4.87 -9.45 7.47
N LEU A 39 -4.12 -8.38 7.24
CA LEU A 39 -2.93 -8.05 8.01
C LEU A 39 -3.23 -7.81 9.49
N ALA A 40 -4.45 -7.41 9.89
CA ALA A 40 -4.80 -7.26 11.30
C ALA A 40 -4.64 -8.57 12.11
N ASN A 41 -4.84 -9.72 11.47
CA ASN A 41 -4.73 -11.06 12.09
C ASN A 41 -3.49 -11.83 11.63
N ALA A 42 -2.85 -11.44 10.53
CA ALA A 42 -1.76 -12.21 9.91
C ALA A 42 -0.49 -11.40 9.64
N GLY A 43 0.61 -12.11 9.37
CA GLY A 43 1.87 -11.49 8.96
C GLY A 43 2.62 -10.80 10.11
N VAL A 44 3.02 -9.55 9.88
CA VAL A 44 3.92 -8.79 10.76
C VAL A 44 3.18 -8.06 11.88
N VAL A 45 1.91 -7.65 11.66
CA VAL A 45 1.13 -6.87 12.63
C VAL A 45 0.92 -7.64 13.94
N PRO A 46 0.45 -8.91 13.97
CA PRO A 46 0.29 -9.63 15.24
C PRO A 46 1.61 -9.83 16.00
N LYS A 47 2.73 -9.93 15.28
CA LYS A 47 4.07 -10.06 15.89
C LYS A 47 4.47 -8.76 16.60
N ARG A 48 4.34 -7.61 15.94
CA ARG A 48 4.64 -6.30 16.54
C ARG A 48 3.71 -5.98 17.73
N VAL A 49 2.42 -6.30 17.62
CA VAL A 49 1.46 -6.14 18.72
C VAL A 49 1.85 -7.02 19.91
N ALA A 50 2.22 -8.28 19.66
CA ALA A 50 2.65 -9.19 20.70
C ALA A 50 3.92 -8.74 21.42
N GLU A 51 4.90 -8.21 20.69
CA GLU A 51 6.11 -7.62 21.26
C GLU A 51 5.79 -6.41 22.15
N GLN A 52 4.93 -5.50 21.68
CA GLN A 52 4.54 -4.29 22.42
C GLN A 52 3.74 -4.61 23.70
N LEU A 53 2.86 -5.61 23.63
CA LEU A 53 2.02 -6.02 24.75
C LEU A 53 2.63 -7.15 25.60
N LYS A 54 3.86 -7.59 25.28
CA LYS A 54 4.59 -8.67 25.98
C LYS A 54 3.77 -9.96 26.09
N MET A 55 3.13 -10.36 25.00
CA MET A 55 2.32 -11.58 24.91
C MET A 55 2.76 -12.45 23.73
N LYS A 56 2.14 -13.62 23.53
CA LYS A 56 2.46 -14.46 22.37
C LYS A 56 1.69 -13.96 21.15
N ALA A 57 2.33 -13.99 19.99
CA ALA A 57 1.68 -13.67 18.72
C ALA A 57 0.40 -14.48 18.51
N ARG A 58 0.41 -15.76 18.85
CA ARG A 58 -0.78 -16.62 18.77
C ARG A 58 -1.96 -16.10 19.60
N ASP A 59 -1.70 -15.58 20.81
CA ASP A 59 -2.74 -15.04 21.68
C ASP A 59 -3.36 -13.77 21.07
N VAL A 60 -2.57 -12.96 20.35
CA VAL A 60 -3.06 -11.81 19.57
C VAL A 60 -3.93 -12.29 18.41
N GLN A 61 -3.46 -13.28 17.64
CA GLN A 61 -4.17 -13.81 16.46
C GLN A 61 -5.52 -14.44 16.83
N ASP A 62 -5.59 -15.12 17.99
CA ASP A 62 -6.81 -15.73 18.48
C ASP A 62 -7.81 -14.69 19.02
N SER A 63 -7.34 -13.47 19.35
CA SER A 63 -8.12 -12.44 20.02
C SER A 63 -8.50 -11.26 19.13
N VAL A 64 -7.89 -11.11 17.95
CA VAL A 64 -8.05 -9.93 17.09
C VAL A 64 -8.43 -10.33 15.67
N ILE A 65 -9.41 -9.65 15.07
CA ILE A 65 -9.87 -9.88 13.70
C ILE A 65 -10.01 -8.54 12.98
N GLY A 66 -9.55 -8.47 11.73
CA GLY A 66 -9.81 -7.36 10.82
C GLY A 66 -10.99 -7.68 9.89
N PHE A 67 -11.88 -6.72 9.69
CA PHE A 67 -13.00 -6.81 8.75
C PHE A 67 -12.91 -5.69 7.72
N PRO A 68 -12.86 -5.99 6.42
CA PRO A 68 -13.01 -4.97 5.39
C PRO A 68 -14.46 -4.46 5.39
N ARG A 69 -14.62 -3.16 5.25
CA ARG A 69 -15.90 -2.45 5.10
C ARG A 69 -15.84 -1.64 3.81
N GLU A 70 -15.95 -2.35 2.69
CA GLU A 70 -15.76 -1.79 1.35
C GLU A 70 -16.78 -0.69 1.03
N GLU A 71 -18.00 -0.81 1.55
CA GLU A 71 -19.10 0.13 1.30
C GLU A 71 -18.81 1.55 1.83
N VAL A 72 -17.91 1.65 2.81
CA VAL A 72 -17.54 2.91 3.48
C VAL A 72 -16.03 3.16 3.45
N GLY A 73 -15.28 2.41 2.64
CA GLY A 73 -13.83 2.61 2.48
C GLY A 73 -13.05 2.48 3.78
N SER A 74 -13.33 1.46 4.61
CA SER A 74 -12.69 1.31 5.92
C SER A 74 -12.33 -0.13 6.28
N VAL A 75 -11.48 -0.28 7.29
CA VAL A 75 -11.15 -1.55 7.93
C VAL A 75 -11.53 -1.46 9.40
N GLU A 76 -12.36 -2.38 9.87
CA GLU A 76 -12.70 -2.52 11.28
C GLU A 76 -11.74 -3.52 11.95
N VAL A 77 -11.04 -3.09 12.99
CA VAL A 77 -10.18 -3.95 13.82
C VAL A 77 -10.90 -4.25 15.11
N VAL A 78 -11.21 -5.52 15.36
CA VAL A 78 -11.97 -5.99 16.51
C VAL A 78 -11.08 -6.83 17.41
N ALA A 79 -11.04 -6.53 18.71
CA ALA A 79 -10.43 -7.38 19.73
C ALA A 79 -11.51 -7.94 20.67
N VAL A 80 -11.35 -9.20 21.10
CA VAL A 80 -12.25 -9.89 22.04
C VAL A 80 -11.45 -10.62 23.10
N GLY A 81 -11.90 -10.58 24.35
CA GLY A 81 -11.19 -11.21 25.46
C GLY A 81 -11.91 -11.10 26.81
N LYS A 82 -11.29 -11.62 27.86
CA LYS A 82 -11.88 -11.66 29.22
C LYS A 82 -11.48 -10.47 30.09
N ASP A 83 -10.40 -9.79 29.73
CA ASP A 83 -9.88 -8.60 30.41
C ASP A 83 -10.23 -7.36 29.58
N PRO A 84 -11.08 -6.44 30.07
CA PRO A 84 -11.51 -5.27 29.31
C PRO A 84 -10.35 -4.34 28.96
N ASP A 85 -9.40 -4.14 29.88
CA ASP A 85 -8.27 -3.22 29.65
C ASP A 85 -7.32 -3.80 28.61
N LEU A 86 -7.12 -5.12 28.63
CA LEU A 86 -6.32 -5.81 27.63
C LEU A 86 -6.98 -5.77 26.25
N VAL A 87 -8.30 -5.94 26.18
CA VAL A 87 -9.06 -5.92 24.93
C VAL A 87 -8.97 -4.55 24.25
N VAL A 88 -9.07 -3.46 25.01
CA VAL A 88 -8.86 -2.11 24.47
C VAL A 88 -7.45 -1.95 23.94
N LYS A 89 -6.44 -2.32 24.74
CA LYS A 89 -5.03 -2.25 24.32
C LYS A 89 -4.75 -3.07 23.06
N LEU A 90 -5.35 -4.26 22.94
CA LEU A 90 -5.22 -5.10 21.75
C LEU A 90 -5.77 -4.41 20.51
N ALA A 91 -6.99 -3.85 20.59
CA ALA A 91 -7.60 -3.13 19.49
C ALA A 91 -6.77 -1.89 19.09
N ASP A 92 -6.38 -1.05 20.07
CA ASP A 92 -5.58 0.16 19.86
C ASP A 92 -4.24 -0.18 19.19
N THR A 93 -3.52 -1.13 19.77
CA THR A 93 -2.17 -1.49 19.33
C THR A 93 -2.20 -2.12 17.95
N THR A 94 -3.22 -2.94 17.67
CA THR A 94 -3.39 -3.54 16.33
C THR A 94 -3.72 -2.48 15.30
N ALA A 95 -4.64 -1.55 15.59
CA ALA A 95 -4.99 -0.48 14.69
C ALA A 95 -3.77 0.39 14.32
N VAL A 96 -2.94 0.77 15.30
CA VAL A 96 -1.70 1.52 15.07
C VAL A 96 -0.72 0.74 14.19
N ASN A 97 -0.44 -0.52 14.53
CA ASN A 97 0.52 -1.32 13.76
C ASN A 97 0.02 -1.65 12.35
N LEU A 98 -1.31 -1.77 12.17
CA LEU A 98 -1.91 -1.95 10.86
C LEU A 98 -1.75 -0.70 9.98
N ILE A 99 -1.95 0.50 10.52
CA ILE A 99 -1.68 1.75 9.80
C ILE A 99 -0.21 1.83 9.38
N LEU A 100 0.72 1.47 10.28
CA LEU A 100 2.15 1.49 9.99
C LEU A 100 2.51 0.53 8.86
N GLU A 101 1.96 -0.69 8.90
CA GLU A 101 2.19 -1.70 7.86
C GLU A 101 1.58 -1.27 6.52
N ALA A 102 0.34 -0.79 6.51
CA ALA A 102 -0.32 -0.29 5.29
C ALA A 102 0.47 0.87 4.64
N ARG A 103 1.03 1.78 5.46
CA ARG A 103 1.92 2.85 4.97
C ARG A 103 3.23 2.31 4.42
N SER A 104 3.83 1.31 5.08
CA SER A 104 5.06 0.68 4.61
C SER A 104 4.85 0.03 3.24
N GLN A 105 3.75 -0.70 3.06
CA GLN A 105 3.43 -1.35 1.78
C GLN A 105 3.16 -0.33 0.67
N SER A 106 2.45 0.76 1.00
CA SER A 106 2.25 1.87 0.06
C SER A 106 3.58 2.52 -0.34
N SER A 107 4.52 2.74 0.59
CA SER A 107 5.82 3.34 0.26
C SER A 107 6.70 2.45 -0.61
N THR A 108 6.67 1.13 -0.40
CA THR A 108 7.40 0.17 -1.26
C THR A 108 6.86 0.20 -2.68
N GLY A 109 5.53 0.20 -2.84
CA GLY A 109 4.91 0.28 -4.17
C GLY A 109 5.23 1.59 -4.90
N THR A 110 5.31 2.73 -4.20
CA THR A 110 5.73 4.00 -4.80
C THR A 110 7.19 3.99 -5.23
N GLU A 111 8.10 3.39 -4.45
CA GLU A 111 9.52 3.32 -4.82
C GLU A 111 9.74 2.36 -6.00
N GLU A 112 9.01 1.24 -6.05
CA GLU A 112 9.03 0.31 -7.20
C GLU A 112 8.52 1.00 -8.48
N GLN A 113 7.40 1.71 -8.41
CA GLN A 113 6.87 2.50 -9.53
C GLN A 113 7.85 3.59 -9.97
N ARG A 114 8.51 4.25 -9.02
CA ARG A 114 9.53 5.26 -9.32
C ARG A 114 10.73 4.64 -10.02
N ALA A 115 11.18 3.47 -9.58
CA ALA A 115 12.27 2.74 -10.23
C ALA A 115 11.90 2.33 -11.65
N GLU A 116 10.68 1.84 -11.88
CA GLU A 116 10.18 1.49 -13.21
C GLU A 116 10.10 2.72 -14.15
N ILE A 117 9.59 3.85 -13.66
CA ILE A 117 9.56 5.10 -14.43
C ILE A 117 10.98 5.57 -14.77
N MET A 118 11.91 5.51 -13.82
CA MET A 118 13.31 5.88 -14.04
C MET A 118 13.99 4.96 -15.07
N GLU A 119 13.73 3.66 -15.02
CA GLU A 119 14.22 2.70 -16.01
C GLU A 119 13.65 2.99 -17.41
N ARG A 120 12.36 3.30 -17.49
CA ARG A 120 11.70 3.67 -18.76
C ARG A 120 12.23 4.98 -19.33
N LEU A 121 12.48 5.99 -18.51
CA LEU A 121 13.09 7.25 -18.93
C LEU A 121 14.52 7.02 -19.43
N ALA A 122 15.33 6.22 -18.72
CA ALA A 122 16.69 5.89 -19.16
C ALA A 122 16.70 5.15 -20.51
N ALA A 123 15.75 4.25 -20.74
CA ALA A 123 15.62 3.54 -22.01
C ALA A 123 15.18 4.46 -23.17
N LEU A 124 14.32 5.45 -22.89
CA LEU A 124 13.90 6.45 -23.87
C LEU A 124 15.06 7.41 -24.21
N ASP A 125 15.82 7.87 -23.23
CA ASP A 125 17.00 8.73 -23.45
C ASP A 125 18.07 8.04 -24.32
N LEU A 126 18.29 6.74 -24.10
CA LEU A 126 19.22 5.95 -24.89
C LEU A 126 18.74 5.83 -26.35
N GLN A 127 17.45 5.57 -26.57
CA GLN A 127 16.86 5.51 -27.92
C GLN A 127 16.89 6.87 -28.64
N ILE A 128 16.67 7.97 -27.92
CA ILE A 128 16.79 9.33 -28.46
C ILE A 128 18.25 9.58 -28.89
N THR A 129 19.21 9.24 -28.04
CA THR A 129 20.64 9.41 -28.33
C THR A 129 21.07 8.60 -29.55
N GLU A 130 20.66 7.33 -29.64
CA GLU A 130 20.96 6.48 -30.81
C GLU A 130 20.33 7.02 -32.09
N LEU A 131 19.11 7.57 -32.02
CA LEU A 131 18.46 8.19 -33.17
C LEU A 131 19.14 9.49 -33.58
N ASP A 132 19.55 10.33 -32.63
CA ASP A 132 20.29 11.56 -32.91
C ASP A 132 21.66 11.25 -33.56
N GLU A 133 22.38 10.24 -33.07
CA GLU A 133 23.62 9.78 -33.69
C GLU A 133 23.38 9.31 -35.12
N ARG A 134 22.36 8.47 -35.36
CA ARG A 134 22.01 8.01 -36.71
C ARG A 134 21.57 9.15 -37.63
N ILE A 135 20.84 10.14 -37.14
CA ILE A 135 20.43 11.32 -37.93
C ILE A 135 21.66 12.16 -38.30
N SER A 136 22.64 12.27 -37.39
CA SER A 136 23.88 13.02 -37.62
C SER A 136 24.76 12.43 -38.73
N GLU A 137 24.59 11.15 -39.07
CA GLU A 137 25.28 10.46 -40.16
C GLU A 137 24.64 10.70 -41.56
N GLU A 138 23.60 11.54 -41.65
CA GLU A 138 22.85 11.86 -42.87
C GLU A 138 22.37 10.63 -43.69
N PRO A 139 21.64 9.68 -43.08
CA PRO A 139 21.24 8.45 -43.75
C PRO A 139 20.09 8.69 -44.75
N ALA A 140 19.89 7.77 -45.70
CA ALA A 140 18.89 7.91 -46.77
C ALA A 140 17.43 7.99 -46.26
N ASP A 141 17.18 7.55 -45.02
CA ASP A 141 15.89 7.51 -44.33
C ASP A 141 15.72 8.65 -43.30
N LEU A 142 16.47 9.75 -43.43
CA LEU A 142 16.51 10.90 -42.50
C LEU A 142 15.13 11.42 -42.07
N ALA A 143 14.20 11.59 -43.02
CA ALA A 143 12.84 12.07 -42.71
C ALA A 143 12.04 11.11 -41.82
N GLN A 144 12.30 9.80 -41.93
CA GLN A 144 11.64 8.77 -41.12
C GLN A 144 12.23 8.71 -39.71
N LEU A 145 13.55 8.89 -39.57
CA LEU A 145 14.23 8.96 -38.27
C LEU A 145 13.87 10.21 -37.48
N GLN A 146 13.74 11.38 -38.14
CA GLN A 146 13.28 12.61 -37.49
C GLN A 146 11.84 12.50 -36.93
N ALA A 147 10.96 11.79 -37.63
CA ALA A 147 9.60 11.52 -37.17
C ALA A 147 9.59 10.57 -35.96
N GLN A 148 10.48 9.57 -35.93
CA GLN A 148 10.64 8.67 -34.77
C GLN A 148 11.19 9.42 -33.55
N LEU A 149 12.20 10.27 -33.76
CA LEU A 149 12.78 11.11 -32.71
C LEU A 149 11.70 11.95 -32.04
N SER A 150 10.97 12.75 -32.82
CA SER A 150 9.92 13.63 -32.30
C SER A 150 8.78 12.88 -31.59
N SER A 151 8.44 11.67 -32.05
CA SER A 151 7.52 10.78 -31.33
C SER A 151 8.07 10.35 -29.97
N LEU A 152 9.35 9.94 -29.90
CA LEU A 152 9.99 9.50 -28.66
C LEU A 152 10.17 10.65 -27.66
N THR A 153 10.54 11.85 -28.12
CA THR A 153 10.65 13.04 -27.25
C THR A 153 9.29 13.42 -26.66
N THR A 154 8.22 13.28 -27.45
CA THR A 154 6.85 13.51 -26.96
C THR A 154 6.48 12.48 -25.89
N VAL A 155 6.77 11.20 -26.11
CA VAL A 155 6.53 10.13 -25.14
C VAL A 155 7.34 10.35 -23.85
N TYR A 156 8.60 10.76 -23.97
CA TYR A 156 9.46 11.12 -22.83
C TYR A 156 8.85 12.25 -22.01
N SER A 157 8.44 13.35 -22.67
CA SER A 157 7.78 14.49 -22.02
C SER A 157 6.53 14.05 -21.26
N THR A 158 5.67 13.24 -21.88
CA THR A 158 4.43 12.74 -21.22
C THR A 158 4.67 11.71 -20.13
N THR A 159 5.83 11.06 -20.09
CA THR A 159 6.20 10.11 -19.02
C THR A 159 6.79 10.84 -17.82
N TYR A 160 7.30 12.06 -18.02
CA TYR A 160 7.89 12.91 -16.98
C TYR A 160 6.86 13.80 -16.27
N GLU A 161 5.81 14.22 -16.97
CA GLU A 161 4.67 15.01 -16.43
C GLU A 161 3.68 14.18 -15.58
#